data_AF-A0A2D9KSG0-F1
#
_entry.id   AF-A0A2D9KSG0-F1
#
_cell.length_a   1.000
_cell.length_b   1.000
_cell.length_c   1.000
_cell.angle_alpha   90.00
_cell.angle_beta   90.00
_cell.angle_gamma   90.00
#
_symmetry.space_group_name_H-M   'P 1'
#
loop_
_entity.id
_entity.type
_entity.pdbx_description
1 polymer ?
#
loop_
_entity_poly.entity_id
_entity_poly.type
_entity_poly.pdbx_seq_one_letter_code
_entity_poly.pdbx_strand_id
1 'polypeptide(L)'
;MKLHNYKFILAAALTILIIGGVVTLLVLMSPELLKIASGGLPAMNDGNRSWSLSLMGYFKGLCFWSIFIGLAVWLFNQIYYHL
;
A
#
# COMPACT_ATOMS: atom_id res chain seq x y z
N MET A 1 0.41 22.87 -15.60
CA MET A 1 1.53 22.97 -14.63
C MET A 1 2.57 21.94 -15.02
N LYS A 2 3.84 22.30 -15.23
CA LYS A 2 4.90 21.31 -15.50
C LYS A 2 5.22 20.57 -14.20
N LEU A 3 4.68 19.36 -14.01
CA LEU A 3 5.08 18.53 -12.88
C LEU A 3 6.57 18.20 -13.04
N HIS A 4 7.35 18.58 -12.03
CA HIS A 4 8.74 18.12 -11.94
C HIS A 4 8.71 16.67 -11.49
N ASN A 5 8.98 15.75 -12.43
CA ASN A 5 8.95 14.31 -12.21
C ASN A 5 9.73 13.90 -10.94
N TYR A 6 10.90 14.50 -10.70
CA TYR A 6 11.70 14.15 -9.51
C TYR A 6 10.98 14.50 -8.19
N LYS A 7 10.37 15.69 -8.09
CA LYS A 7 9.68 16.14 -6.87
C LYS A 7 8.45 15.30 -6.59
N PHE A 8 7.75 14.92 -7.65
CA PHE A 8 6.54 14.12 -7.55
C PHE A 8 6.84 12.67 -7.16
N ILE A 9 7.86 12.05 -7.78
CA ILE A 9 8.29 10.69 -7.42
C ILE A 9 8.77 10.65 -5.96
N LEU A 10 9.56 11.65 -5.53
CA LEU A 10 10.07 11.71 -4.16
C LEU A 10 8.93 11.91 -3.14
N ALA A 11 7.97 12.79 -3.45
CA ALA A 11 6.78 12.96 -2.63
C ALA A 11 5.98 11.66 -2.54
N ALA A 12 5.70 11.00 -3.67
CA ALA A 12 4.97 9.74 -3.71
C ALA A 12 5.67 8.63 -2.91
N ALA A 13 7.00 8.50 -3.04
CA ALA A 13 7.78 7.53 -2.27
C ALA A 13 7.69 7.78 -0.75
N LEU A 14 7.76 9.05 -0.32
CA LEU A 14 7.59 9.42 1.09
C LEU A 14 6.19 9.07 1.60
N THR A 15 5.14 9.35 0.82
CA THR A 15 3.77 9.03 1.22
C THR A 15 3.57 7.54 1.41
N ILE A 16 4.12 6.70 0.52
CA ILE A 16 4.07 5.24 0.64
C ILE A 16 4.76 4.77 1.91
N LEU A 17 5.94 5.32 2.20
CA LEU A 17 6.73 4.89 3.36
C LEU A 17 5.99 5.22 4.66
N ILE A 18 5.39 6.41 4.74
CA ILE A 18 4.62 6.84 5.90
C ILE A 18 3.33 6.02 6.04
N ILE A 19 2.50 5.95 4.99
CA ILE A 19 1.22 5.23 5.04
C ILE A 19 1.46 3.73 5.24
N GLY A 20 2.40 3.14 4.51
CA GLY A 20 2.76 1.73 4.61
C GLY A 20 3.28 1.38 6.00
N GLY A 21 4.13 2.22 6.59
CA GLY A 21 4.59 2.05 7.97
C GLY A 21 3.46 2.08 8.99
N VAL A 22 2.57 3.07 8.89
CA VAL A 22 1.42 3.22 9.81
C VAL A 22 0.44 2.05 9.67
N VAL A 23 0.12 1.62 8.45
CA VAL A 23 -0.79 0.48 8.21
C VAL A 23 -0.19 -0.82 8.74
N THR A 24 1.11 -1.05 8.54
CA THR A 24 1.82 -2.23 9.07
C THR A 24 1.75 -2.26 10.59
N LEU A 25 1.97 -1.12 11.23
CA LEU A 25 1.91 -0.99 12.68
C LEU A 25 0.48 -1.24 13.21
N LEU A 26 -0.54 -0.71 12.52
CA LEU A 26 -1.96 -0.97 12.84
C LEU A 26 -2.34 -2.45 12.69
N VAL A 27 -1.84 -3.13 11.66
CA VAL A 27 -2.08 -4.58 11.46
C VAL A 27 -1.43 -5.40 12.58
N LEU A 28 -0.23 -5.04 13.02
CA LEU A 28 0.45 -5.73 14.12
C LEU A 28 -0.27 -5.51 15.46
N MET A 29 -0.76 -4.31 15.72
CA MET A 29 -1.43 -3.98 16.99
C MET A 29 -2.88 -4.48 17.06
N SER A 30 -3.58 -4.53 15.93
CA SER A 30 -5.03 -4.79 15.91
C SER A 30 -5.51 -5.51 14.64
N PRO A 31 -5.05 -6.75 14.41
CA PRO A 31 -5.44 -7.51 13.21
C PRO A 31 -6.95 -7.76 13.13
N GLU A 32 -7.63 -7.89 14.27
CA GLU A 32 -9.08 -8.12 14.36
C GLU A 32 -9.90 -6.88 13.93
N LEU A 33 -9.47 -5.66 14.27
CA LEU A 33 -10.16 -4.44 13.85
C LEU A 33 -10.11 -4.25 12.33
N LEU A 34 -8.99 -4.61 11.70
CA LEU A 34 -8.83 -4.55 10.26
C LEU A 34 -9.66 -5.60 9.52
N LYS A 35 -9.81 -6.81 10.08
CA LYS A 35 -10.72 -7.83 9.55
C LYS A 35 -12.17 -7.37 9.52
N ILE A 36 -12.59 -6.65 10.57
CA ILE A 36 -13.95 -6.09 10.67
C ILE A 36 -14.13 -4.95 9.64
N ALA A 37 -13.14 -4.06 9.53
CA ALA A 37 -13.16 -2.92 8.62
C ALA A 37 -13.12 -3.31 7.13
N SER A 38 -12.47 -4.42 6.78
CA SER A 38 -12.43 -4.94 5.40
C SER A 38 -13.76 -5.55 4.92
N GLY A 39 -14.83 -5.48 5.73
CA GLY A 39 -16.09 -6.16 5.49
C GLY A 39 -15.95 -7.62 5.89
N GLY A 40 -16.30 -7.92 7.14
CA GLY A 40 -16.12 -9.23 7.75
C GLY A 40 -16.64 -10.37 6.87
N LEU A 41 -15.72 -11.06 6.20
CA LEU A 41 -15.96 -12.44 5.80
C LEU A 41 -16.04 -13.23 7.12
N PRO A 42 -17.21 -13.79 7.47
CA PRO A 42 -17.36 -14.58 8.69
C PRO A 42 -16.25 -15.62 8.66
N ALA A 43 -15.54 -15.75 9.78
CA ALA A 43 -14.38 -16.63 9.92
C ALA A 43 -14.63 -17.96 9.17
N MET A 44 -14.20 -18.03 7.91
CA MET A 44 -14.11 -19.29 7.21
C MET A 44 -13.19 -20.09 8.10
N ASN A 45 -13.72 -21.22 8.56
CA ASN A 45 -13.15 -22.17 9.49
C ASN A 45 -11.83 -22.77 8.95
N ASP A 46 -10.84 -21.91 8.73
CA ASP A 46 -9.49 -22.22 8.32
C ASP A 46 -8.66 -22.03 9.59
N GLY A 47 -8.75 -23.02 10.49
CA GLY A 47 -8.07 -23.09 11.78
C GLY A 47 -6.53 -23.06 11.73
N ASN A 48 -5.91 -22.41 10.74
CA ASN A 48 -4.47 -22.23 10.67
C ASN A 48 -3.97 -21.08 9.77
N ARG A 49 -4.82 -20.15 9.31
CA ARG A 49 -4.35 -18.95 8.57
C ARG A 49 -4.43 -17.72 9.45
N SER A 50 -3.55 -17.64 10.44
CA SER A 50 -3.19 -16.38 11.07
C SER A 50 -2.80 -15.40 9.96
N TRP A 51 -3.53 -14.28 9.83
CA TRP A 51 -3.07 -13.10 9.09
C TRP A 51 -1.82 -12.59 9.81
N SER A 52 -0.70 -13.25 9.52
CA SER A 52 0.60 -12.98 10.10
C SER A 52 1.31 -12.09 9.10
N LEU A 53 1.46 -10.83 9.48
CA LEU A 53 2.25 -9.88 8.71
C LEU A 53 3.72 -10.23 8.93
N SER A 54 4.21 -11.23 8.19
CA SER A 54 5.62 -11.59 8.22
C SER A 54 6.45 -10.46 7.61
N LEU A 55 7.66 -10.25 8.12
CA LEU A 55 8.62 -9.30 7.57
C LEU A 55 8.79 -9.48 6.04
N MET A 56 8.80 -10.74 5.58
CA MET A 56 8.86 -11.07 4.15
C MET A 56 7.60 -10.66 3.39
N GLY A 57 6.42 -10.79 3.99
CA GLY A 57 5.15 -10.33 3.42
C GLY A 57 5.08 -8.81 3.30
N TYR A 58 5.62 -8.08 4.29
CA TYR A 58 5.73 -6.62 4.24
C TYR A 58 6.60 -6.14 3.07
N PHE A 59 7.80 -6.71 2.91
CA PHE A 59 8.67 -6.35 1.78
C PHE A 59 8.06 -6.70 0.43
N LYS A 60 7.42 -7.87 0.29
CA LYS A 60 6.69 -8.22 -0.93
C LYS A 60 5.56 -7.23 -1.22
N GLY A 61 4.80 -6.83 -0.20
CA GLY A 61 3.75 -5.82 -0.29
C GLY A 61 4.30 -4.47 -0.75
N LEU A 62 5.38 -3.98 -0.14
CA LEU A 62 6.06 -2.74 -0.53
C LEU A 62 6.55 -2.76 -1.98
N CYS A 63 7.15 -3.87 -2.43
CA CYS A 63 7.58 -4.02 -3.81
C CYS A 63 6.39 -3.93 -4.78
N PHE A 64 5.30 -4.65 -4.48
CA PHE A 64 4.09 -4.63 -5.30
C PHE A 64 3.47 -3.23 -5.35
N TRP A 65 3.34 -2.57 -4.20
CA TRP A 65 2.82 -1.21 -4.08
C TRP A 65 3.66 -0.17 -4.83
N SER A 66 4.99 -0.30 -4.79
CA SER A 66 5.90 0.60 -5.51
C SER A 66 5.71 0.52 -7.02
N ILE A 67 5.46 -0.67 -7.57
CA ILE A 67 5.17 -0.86 -9.00
C ILE A 67 3.85 -0.17 -9.37
N PHE A 68 2.79 -0.38 -8.56
CA PHE A 68 1.48 0.24 -8.82
C PHE A 68 1.53 1.77 -8.77
N ILE A 69 2.29 2.34 -7.84
CA ILE A 69 2.40 3.80 -7.75
C ILE A 69 3.28 4.36 -8.85
N GLY A 70 4.35 3.66 -9.24
CA GLY A 70 5.12 4.00 -10.43
C GLY A 70 4.24 4.05 -11.69
N LEU A 71 3.37 3.05 -11.88
CA LEU A 71 2.40 3.01 -12.97
C LEU A 71 1.37 4.15 -12.88
N ALA A 72 0.84 4.43 -11.69
CA ALA A 72 -0.09 5.53 -11.49
C ALA A 72 0.55 6.89 -11.81
N VAL A 73 1.77 7.13 -11.31
CA VAL A 73 2.57 8.34 -11.60
C VAL A 73 2.80 8.48 -13.10
N TRP A 74 3.16 7.39 -13.78
CA TRP A 74 3.34 7.37 -15.22
C TRP A 74 2.05 7.71 -15.96
N LEU A 75 0.92 7.08 -15.60
CA LEU A 75 -0.40 7.38 -16.16
C LEU A 75 -0.78 8.86 -15.97
N PHE A 76 -0.61 9.39 -14.76
CA PHE A 76 -0.87 10.81 -14.47
C PHE A 76 -0.01 11.73 -15.34
N ASN A 77 1.26 11.40 -15.53
CA ASN A 77 2.15 12.18 -16.37
C ASN A 77 1.72 12.15 -17.84
N GLN A 78 1.30 10.99 -18.36
CA GLN A 78 0.76 10.87 -19.72
C GLN A 78 -0.49 11.73 -19.89
N ILE A 79 -1.44 11.67 -18.96
CA ILE A 79 -2.70 12.44 -19.04
C ILE A 79 -2.42 13.95 -18.96
N TYR A 80 -1.55 14.40 -18.04
CA TYR A 80 -1.31 15.83 -17.81
C TYR A 80 -0.37 16.50 -18.82
N TYR A 81 0.53 15.76 -19.48
CA TYR A 81 1.38 16.32 -20.54
C TYR A 81 0.76 16.21 -21.93
N HIS A 82 -0.25 15.34 -22.12
CA HIS A 82 -0.96 15.19 -23.39
C HIS A 82 -2.35 15.83 -23.43
N LEU A 83 -2.86 16.42 -22.33
CA LEU A 83 -3.95 17.41 -22.33
C LEU A 83 -3.38 18.84 -22.38
#